data_AF-A0A349YAY3-F1
#
_entry.id   AF-A0A349YAY3-F1
#
_cell.length_a   1.000
_cell.length_b   1.000
_cell.length_c   1.000
_cell.angle_alpha   90.00
_cell.angle_beta   90.00
_cell.angle_gamma   90.00
#
_symmetry.space_group_name_H-M   'P 1'
#
loop_
_entity.id
_entity.type
_entity.pdbx_description
1 polymer ?
#
loop_
_entity_poly.entity_id
_entity_poly.type
_entity_poly.pdbx_seq_one_letter_code
_entity_poly.pdbx_strand_id
1 'polypeptide(L)'
;MLTCSLAQAETIKSHGIAMHGTPKYAENFRHYEYVNPIAPKGGELKLGAVGTFDSFNPYIPKGNAGAGATMETLMTTSADEPFSAYGLIAESIEVPEDRSWAQFTIRKEAKWHDGQPIT
;
A
#
# COMPACT_ATOMS: atom_id res chain seq x y z
N MET A 1 14.68 -45.92 -1.57
CA MET A 1 14.45 -44.59 -2.19
C MET A 1 14.11 -43.62 -1.07
N LEU A 2 15.01 -42.71 -0.74
CA LEU A 2 14.75 -41.65 0.25
C LEU A 2 14.06 -40.51 -0.49
N THR A 3 12.75 -40.33 -0.29
CA THR A 3 12.05 -39.13 -0.75
C THR A 3 12.37 -37.99 0.20
N CYS A 4 13.20 -37.05 -0.26
CA CYS A 4 13.39 -35.77 0.39
C CYS A 4 12.09 -34.98 0.21
N SER A 5 11.31 -34.82 1.29
CA SER A 5 10.16 -33.92 1.30
C SER A 5 10.70 -32.50 1.41
N LEU A 6 10.39 -31.64 0.44
CA LEU A 6 10.65 -30.21 0.54
C LEU A 6 9.82 -29.68 1.72
N ALA A 7 10.48 -29.22 2.78
CA ALA A 7 9.82 -28.46 3.82
C ALA A 7 9.29 -27.17 3.18
N GLN A 8 7.97 -27.13 2.95
CA GLN A 8 7.31 -25.93 2.49
C GLN A 8 7.18 -25.01 3.71
N ALA A 9 7.80 -23.84 3.67
CA ALA A 9 7.62 -22.83 4.71
C ALA A 9 6.12 -22.52 4.81
N GLU A 10 5.58 -22.51 6.03
CA GLU A 10 4.20 -22.09 6.25
C GLU A 10 4.07 -20.61 5.93
N THR A 11 3.18 -20.26 5.02
CA THR A 11 2.98 -18.89 4.55
C THR A 11 1.63 -18.35 5.00
N ILE A 12 1.62 -17.07 5.33
CA ILE A 12 0.43 -16.31 5.68
C ILE A 12 0.13 -15.40 4.50
N LYS A 13 -0.98 -15.68 3.81
CA LYS A 13 -1.56 -14.81 2.78
C LYS A 13 -2.66 -13.95 3.41
N SER A 14 -2.61 -12.63 3.21
CA SER A 14 -3.59 -11.70 3.78
C SER A 14 -3.76 -10.44 2.92
N HIS A 15 -4.87 -9.73 3.12
CA HIS A 15 -5.14 -8.40 2.55
C HIS A 15 -4.39 -7.27 3.27
N GLY A 16 -3.88 -7.56 4.47
CA GLY A 16 -3.15 -6.61 5.31
C GLY A 16 -2.03 -7.27 6.10
N ILE A 17 -1.06 -6.47 6.52
CA ILE A 17 0.05 -6.92 7.36
C ILE A 17 0.33 -5.89 8.45
N ALA A 18 0.53 -6.37 9.68
CA ALA A 18 0.96 -5.56 10.81
C ALA A 18 2.42 -5.89 11.12
N MET A 19 3.20 -4.88 11.50
CA MET A 19 4.57 -5.11 11.98
C MET A 19 4.57 -6.08 13.16
N HIS A 20 3.61 -5.91 14.07
CA HIS A 20 3.37 -6.78 15.22
C HIS A 20 1.87 -7.08 15.37
N GLY A 21 1.56 -8.33 15.75
CA GLY A 21 0.18 -8.77 15.96
C GLY A 21 -0.60 -8.93 14.67
N THR A 22 -1.92 -8.81 14.78
CA THR A 22 -2.88 -8.93 13.66
C THR A 22 -3.41 -7.55 13.27
N PRO A 23 -3.57 -7.25 11.97
CA PRO A 23 -4.23 -6.03 11.53
C PRO A 23 -5.66 -5.89 12.12
N LYS A 24 -6.05 -4.67 12.49
CA LYS A 24 -7.37 -4.34 13.05
C LYS A 24 -8.53 -4.65 12.11
N TYR A 25 -8.37 -4.34 10.82
CA TYR A 25 -9.46 -4.39 9.84
C TYR A 25 -9.55 -5.77 9.17
N ALA A 26 -10.72 -6.42 9.25
CA ALA A 26 -10.99 -7.71 8.62
C ALA A 26 -10.98 -7.64 7.09
N GLU A 27 -10.81 -8.78 6.40
CA GLU A 27 -10.68 -8.87 4.93
C GLU A 27 -11.77 -8.15 4.12
N ASN A 28 -12.99 -8.10 4.64
CA ASN A 28 -14.15 -7.53 3.97
C ASN A 28 -14.49 -6.08 4.39
N PHE A 29 -13.61 -5.41 5.14
CA PHE A 29 -13.83 -4.02 5.53
C PHE A 29 -13.95 -3.12 4.29
N ARG A 30 -14.82 -2.11 4.37
CA ARG A 30 -15.15 -1.25 3.21
C ARG A 30 -14.45 0.11 3.24
N HIS A 31 -14.09 0.57 4.42
CA HIS A 31 -13.41 1.84 4.66
C HIS A 31 -12.76 1.80 6.04
N TYR A 32 -11.74 2.62 6.25
CA TYR A 32 -11.22 2.87 7.58
C TYR A 32 -12.28 3.54 8.48
N GLU A 33 -12.22 3.29 9.78
CA GLU A 33 -13.19 3.84 10.76
C GLU A 33 -13.12 5.37 10.86
N TYR A 34 -11.97 5.97 10.57
CA TYR A 34 -11.77 7.42 10.60
C TYR A 34 -12.21 8.14 9.32
N VAL A 35 -12.79 7.42 8.35
CA VAL A 35 -13.28 8.00 7.08
C VAL A 35 -14.78 8.23 7.14
N ASN A 36 -15.24 9.36 6.61
CA ASN A 36 -16.66 9.57 6.30
C ASN A 36 -17.02 8.88 4.96
N PRO A 37 -17.76 7.75 4.95
CA PRO A 37 -18.06 7.02 3.72
C PRO A 37 -19.03 7.76 2.79
N ILE A 38 -19.79 8.73 3.31
CA ILE A 38 -20.74 9.56 2.56
C ILE A 38 -20.19 10.96 2.26
N ALA A 39 -18.86 11.12 2.26
CA ALA A 39 -18.23 12.41 1.97
C ALA A 39 -18.68 12.94 0.59
N PRO A 40 -19.18 14.19 0.52
CA PRO A 40 -19.60 14.79 -0.74
C PRO A 40 -18.41 14.84 -1.72
N LYS A 41 -18.66 14.59 -3.00
CA LYS A 41 -17.64 14.58 -4.05
C LYS A 41 -17.73 15.87 -4.87
N GLY A 42 -16.57 16.49 -5.12
CA GLY A 42 -16.43 17.76 -5.85
C GLY A 42 -15.94 18.91 -4.97
N GLY A 43 -15.88 20.11 -5.56
CA GLY A 43 -15.33 21.30 -4.92
C GLY A 43 -13.85 21.53 -5.20
N GLU A 44 -13.29 22.59 -4.62
CA GLU A 44 -11.88 22.98 -4.78
C GLU A 44 -11.24 23.18 -3.40
N LEU A 45 -10.08 22.53 -3.18
CA LEU A 45 -9.27 22.69 -1.98
C LEU A 45 -8.04 23.54 -2.32
N LYS A 46 -7.91 24.70 -1.66
CA LYS A 46 -6.73 25.58 -1.78
C LYS A 46 -5.88 25.47 -0.51
N LEU A 47 -4.69 24.89 -0.64
CA LEU A 47 -3.72 24.77 0.44
C LEU A 47 -2.54 25.73 0.23
N GLY A 48 -2.08 26.37 1.30
CA GLY A 48 -0.84 27.15 1.29
C GLY A 48 0.35 26.28 1.70
N ALA A 49 1.50 26.50 1.07
CA ALA A 49 2.77 25.89 1.45
C ALA A 49 3.85 26.97 1.53
N VAL A 50 4.75 26.86 2.52
CA VAL A 50 5.89 27.76 2.69
C VAL A 50 7.07 27.23 1.89
N GLY A 51 7.70 28.08 1.07
CA GLY A 51 8.86 27.71 0.25
C GLY A 51 8.56 27.72 -1.26
N THR A 52 9.38 27.01 -2.04
CA THR A 52 9.24 26.84 -3.50
C THR A 52 9.56 25.40 -3.90
N PHE A 53 9.21 25.02 -5.13
CA PHE A 53 9.63 23.77 -5.78
C PHE A 53 10.44 24.07 -7.03
N ASP A 54 11.26 23.11 -7.46
CA ASP A 54 12.01 23.14 -8.72
C ASP A 54 12.07 21.77 -9.42
N SER A 55 11.43 20.75 -8.85
CA SER A 55 11.36 19.39 -9.39
C SER A 55 9.95 18.79 -9.19
N PHE A 56 9.55 17.89 -10.09
CA PHE A 56 8.37 17.03 -9.92
C PHE A 56 8.75 15.57 -9.64
N ASN A 57 10.03 15.27 -9.44
CA ASN A 57 10.52 13.95 -9.08
C ASN A 57 10.94 13.94 -7.59
N PRO A 58 10.18 13.29 -6.70
CA PRO A 58 10.50 13.21 -5.27
C PRO A 58 11.55 12.14 -4.93
N TYR A 59 12.00 11.33 -5.90
CA TYR A 59 12.88 10.16 -5.68
C TYR A 59 14.34 10.42 -6.01
N ILE A 60 14.72 11.66 -6.32
CA ILE A 60 16.09 12.05 -6.60
C ILE A 60 16.68 12.85 -5.44
N PRO A 61 17.99 12.72 -5.13
CA PRO A 61 18.60 13.46 -4.03
C PRO A 61 18.64 14.99 -4.20
N LYS A 62 18.48 15.49 -5.43
CA LYS A 62 18.63 16.91 -5.76
C LYS A 62 17.31 17.52 -6.21
N GLY A 63 16.99 18.69 -5.66
CA GLY A 63 15.81 19.48 -5.98
C GLY A 63 14.76 19.43 -4.87
N ASN A 64 13.87 20.40 -4.87
CA ASN A 64 12.71 20.51 -3.99
C ASN A 64 11.48 20.03 -4.76
N ALA A 65 10.95 18.87 -4.39
CA ALA A 65 9.77 18.29 -5.04
C ALA A 65 8.52 19.15 -4.78
N GLY A 66 7.72 19.37 -5.83
CA GLY A 66 6.42 20.02 -5.72
C GLY A 66 5.44 19.22 -4.86
N ALA A 67 4.52 19.93 -4.20
CA ALA A 67 3.43 19.30 -3.47
C ALA A 67 2.59 18.40 -4.41
N GLY A 68 2.24 17.20 -3.95
CA GLY A 68 1.48 16.23 -4.74
C GLY A 68 2.32 15.43 -5.76
N ALA A 69 3.63 15.67 -5.87
CA ALA A 69 4.52 14.79 -6.61
C ALA A 69 4.78 13.50 -5.82
N THR A 70 3.81 12.58 -5.81
CA THR A 70 3.88 11.28 -5.11
C THR A 70 3.49 10.15 -6.05
N MET A 71 4.09 8.97 -5.88
CA MET A 71 3.60 7.73 -6.49
C MET A 71 2.85 6.91 -5.45
N GLU A 72 1.94 6.08 -5.95
CA GLU A 72 1.24 5.10 -5.14
C GLU A 72 2.17 3.94 -4.72
N THR A 73 1.81 3.28 -3.62
CA THR A 73 2.57 2.16 -3.04
C THR A 73 1.84 0.83 -3.27
N LEU A 74 2.51 -0.29 -3.00
CA LEU A 74 1.87 -1.62 -3.05
C LEU A 74 0.76 -1.75 -1.99
N MET A 75 1.01 -1.22 -0.80
CA MET A 75 0.08 -1.24 0.33
C MET A 75 0.08 0.13 1.02
N THR A 76 -1.07 0.56 1.52
CA THR A 76 -1.23 1.84 2.22
C THR A 76 -1.34 1.63 3.73
N THR A 77 -0.74 2.52 4.52
CA THR A 77 -0.78 2.41 5.99
C THR A 77 -2.08 2.94 6.57
N SER A 78 -2.52 2.37 7.69
CA SER A 78 -3.66 2.93 8.44
C SER A 78 -3.20 4.00 9.42
N ALA A 79 -3.95 5.11 9.50
CA ALA A 79 -3.64 6.22 10.42
C ALA A 79 -4.03 5.95 11.88
N ASP A 80 -4.86 4.93 12.14
CA ASP A 80 -5.33 4.54 13.47
C ASP A 80 -4.68 3.25 14.00
N GLU A 81 -3.58 2.81 13.38
CA GLU A 81 -2.77 1.69 13.81
C GLU A 81 -1.29 2.06 13.85
N PRO A 82 -0.47 1.48 14.75
CA PRO A 82 0.93 1.87 14.88
C PRO A 82 1.78 1.62 13.63
N PHE A 83 1.62 0.43 13.03
CA PHE A 83 2.38 0.04 11.83
C PHE A 83 1.69 -1.13 11.12
N SER A 84 0.50 -0.86 10.59
CA SER A 84 -0.26 -1.80 9.76
C SER A 84 -0.48 -1.22 8.37
N ALA A 85 -0.47 -2.08 7.35
CA ALA A 85 -0.73 -1.72 5.97
C ALA A 85 -1.76 -2.65 5.33
N TYR A 86 -2.56 -2.12 4.41
CA TYR A 86 -3.60 -2.84 3.66
C TYR A 86 -3.41 -2.67 2.16
N GLY A 87 -3.88 -3.64 1.39
CA GLY A 87 -3.67 -3.69 -0.07
C GLY A 87 -4.15 -2.45 -0.81
N LEU A 88 -3.23 -1.80 -1.55
CA LEU A 88 -3.46 -0.66 -2.43
C LEU A 88 -3.34 -1.10 -3.89
N ILE A 89 -2.15 -0.98 -4.51
CA ILE A 89 -1.88 -1.58 -5.82
C ILE A 89 -1.88 -3.11 -5.70
N ALA A 90 -1.34 -3.64 -4.61
CA ALA A 90 -1.43 -5.05 -4.29
C ALA A 90 -2.81 -5.40 -3.72
N GLU A 91 -3.38 -6.49 -4.21
CA GLU A 91 -4.58 -7.13 -3.68
C GLU A 91 -4.29 -7.85 -2.36
N SER A 92 -3.16 -8.57 -2.33
CA SER A 92 -2.74 -9.38 -1.19
C SER A 92 -1.22 -9.41 -1.06
N ILE A 93 -0.77 -9.65 0.16
CA ILE A 93 0.61 -10.00 0.50
C ILE A 93 0.64 -11.44 1.02
N GLU A 94 1.68 -12.18 0.66
CA GLU A 94 2.01 -13.48 1.22
C GLU A 94 3.43 -13.42 1.80
N VAL A 95 3.59 -13.85 3.05
CA VAL A 95 4.87 -13.87 3.76
C VAL A 95 5.02 -15.17 4.57
N PRO A 96 6.25 -15.73 4.69
CA PRO A 96 6.54 -16.78 5.66
C PRO A 96 6.62 -16.19 7.08
N GLU A 97 6.55 -17.05 8.11
CA GLU A 97 6.66 -16.63 9.51
C GLU A 97 7.94 -15.84 9.82
N ASP A 98 9.05 -16.21 9.20
CA ASP A 98 10.36 -15.57 9.37
C ASP A 98 10.50 -14.26 8.56
N ARG A 99 9.50 -13.91 7.75
CA ARG A 99 9.46 -12.75 6.85
C ARG A 99 10.67 -12.67 5.89
N SER A 100 11.28 -13.79 5.56
CA SER A 100 12.44 -13.87 4.67
C SER A 100 12.16 -13.40 3.24
N TRP A 101 10.89 -13.39 2.83
CA TRP A 101 10.43 -12.84 1.57
C TRP A 101 9.01 -12.27 1.70
N ALA A 102 8.60 -11.49 0.70
CA ALA A 102 7.23 -11.04 0.54
C ALA A 102 6.81 -11.17 -0.93
N GLN A 103 5.67 -11.81 -1.17
CA GLN A 103 5.06 -11.94 -2.49
C GLN A 103 3.81 -11.08 -2.53
N PHE A 104 3.71 -10.21 -3.53
CA PHE A 104 2.56 -9.35 -3.75
C PHE A 104 1.78 -9.84 -4.97
N THR A 105 0.46 -9.93 -4.83
CA THR A 105 -0.44 -10.11 -5.98
C THR A 105 -0.97 -8.76 -6.39
N ILE A 106 -0.70 -8.31 -7.62
CA ILE A 106 -1.16 -7.01 -8.13
C ILE A 106 -2.65 -7.09 -8.50
N ARG A 107 -3.42 -6.06 -8.14
CA ARG A 107 -4.84 -5.94 -8.55
C ARG A 107 -4.94 -5.85 -10.06
N LYS A 108 -5.87 -6.59 -10.67
CA LYS A 108 -6.11 -6.54 -12.11
C LYS A 108 -6.63 -5.18 -12.59
N GLU A 109 -7.22 -4.41 -11.68
CA GLU A 109 -7.75 -3.07 -11.92
C GLU A 109 -6.67 -1.98 -11.81
N ALA A 110 -5.48 -2.31 -11.27
CA ALA A 110 -4.40 -1.36 -11.09
C ALA A 110 -3.87 -0.91 -12.46
N LYS A 111 -3.97 0.40 -12.71
CA LYS A 111 -3.58 1.02 -13.96
C LYS A 111 -2.94 2.37 -13.72
N TRP A 112 -2.04 2.73 -14.62
CA TRP A 112 -1.50 4.07 -14.74
C TRP A 112 -2.59 5.06 -15.19
N HIS A 113 -2.30 6.34 -15.03
CA HIS A 113 -3.22 7.43 -15.41
C HIS A 113 -3.48 7.48 -16.93
N ASP A 114 -2.60 6.90 -17.75
CA ASP A 114 -2.77 6.73 -19.19
C ASP A 114 -3.57 5.47 -19.57
N GLY A 115 -3.99 4.68 -18.58
CA GLY A 115 -4.80 3.48 -18.74
C GLY A 115 -4.02 2.18 -18.89
N GLN A 116 -2.68 2.21 -18.96
CA GLN A 116 -1.89 0.98 -19.04
C GLN A 116 -1.91 0.20 -17.72
N PRO A 117 -1.93 -1.15 -17.74
CA PRO A 117 -1.92 -1.94 -16.52
C PRO A 117 -0.60 -1.77 -15.76
N ILE A 118 -0.67 -1.84 -14.43
CA ILE A 118 0.52 -1.99 -13.57
C ILE A 118 0.86 -3.48 -13.54
N THR A 119 2.10 -3.85 -13.87
CA THR A 119 2.56 -5.24 -14.01
C THR A 119 3.85 -5.50 -13.24
#